data_AF-A0A1V4RWJ4-F1
#
_entry.id   AF-A0A1V4RWJ4-F1
#
_cell.length_a   1.000
_cell.length_b   1.000
_cell.length_c   1.000
_cell.angle_alpha   90.00
_cell.angle_beta   90.00
_cell.angle_gamma   90.00
#
_symmetry.space_group_name_H-M   'P 1'
#
loop_
_entity.id
_entity.type
_entity.pdbx_description
1 polymer ?
#
loop_
_entity_poly.entity_id
_entity_poly.type
_entity_poly.pdbx_seq_one_letter_code
_entity_poly.pdbx_strand_id
1 'polypeptide(L)'
;MKISQPVDFETFSFIFLLEIIEKQGNESLSGSLREKLNRFIAFLREGENPLARIEDIARLPGTSDLSIFFSDLMDHIKDYPPENVLDQTAENARDFLNLFNELASESDWEKNVLDQLTGEKLEEKAVSFSLIDFIHTEIKQRVARCCETLEAEKQNQIDYFLSRCEKPENIEDLLKPYQEVAELGNETRLLKSLYQLPLKGDGLEEYIQNFYTRIDEFSHSLVQLSRNDPVLFKIFCKLETLPAAAPARLYYS
;
A
#
# COMPACT_ATOMS: atom_id res chain seq x y z
N MET A 1 -30.00 15.46 1.26
CA MET A 1 -29.65 15.15 -0.14
C MET A 1 -30.95 14.97 -0.92
N LYS A 2 -31.17 15.64 -2.06
CA LYS A 2 -32.26 15.27 -2.98
C LYS A 2 -31.75 14.09 -3.80
N ILE A 3 -32.17 12.87 -3.47
CA ILE A 3 -31.77 11.66 -4.22
C ILE A 3 -32.49 11.70 -5.57
N SER A 4 -31.82 12.25 -6.59
CA SER A 4 -32.36 12.41 -7.95
C SER A 4 -31.95 11.27 -8.91
N GLN A 5 -31.23 10.27 -8.41
CA GLN A 5 -30.76 9.11 -9.17
C GLN A 5 -31.00 7.81 -8.40
N PRO A 6 -31.30 6.69 -9.07
CA PRO A 6 -31.32 5.38 -8.44
C PRO A 6 -29.92 5.06 -7.89
N VAL A 7 -29.86 4.67 -6.63
CA VAL A 7 -28.64 4.26 -5.93
C VAL A 7 -28.62 2.74 -5.80
N ASP A 8 -27.43 2.14 -5.81
CA ASP A 8 -27.26 0.72 -5.49
C ASP A 8 -27.51 0.44 -4.00
N PHE A 9 -27.60 -0.85 -3.65
CA PHE A 9 -27.95 -1.26 -2.29
C PHE A 9 -26.84 -0.91 -1.29
N GLU A 10 -25.59 -0.96 -1.73
CA GLU A 10 -24.40 -0.61 -0.97
C GLU A 10 -24.42 0.86 -0.56
N THR A 11 -24.66 1.75 -1.53
CA THR A 11 -24.79 3.18 -1.31
C THR A 11 -25.99 3.50 -0.43
N PHE A 12 -27.13 2.83 -0.65
CA PHE A 12 -28.30 2.98 0.22
C PHE A 12 -27.98 2.58 1.67
N SER A 13 -27.40 1.41 1.88
CA SER A 13 -27.11 0.85 3.20
C SER A 13 -26.09 1.71 3.96
N PHE A 14 -25.07 2.21 3.25
CA PHE A 14 -24.10 3.14 3.81
C PHE A 14 -24.76 4.45 4.23
N ILE A 15 -25.54 5.08 3.37
CA ILE A 15 -26.25 6.33 3.70
C ILE A 15 -27.21 6.12 4.87
N PHE A 16 -27.94 5.01 4.87
CA PHE A 16 -28.86 4.65 5.94
C PHE A 16 -28.12 4.48 7.27
N LEU A 17 -26.96 3.79 7.29
CA LEU A 17 -26.11 3.72 8.48
C LEU A 17 -25.71 5.11 8.97
N LEU A 18 -25.27 6.02 8.08
CA LEU A 18 -24.90 7.37 8.47
C LEU A 18 -26.07 8.15 9.09
N GLU A 19 -27.30 7.96 8.61
CA GLU A 19 -28.50 8.54 9.25
C GLU A 19 -28.73 7.99 10.65
N ILE A 20 -28.54 6.69 10.85
CA ILE A 20 -28.68 6.07 12.17
C ILE A 20 -27.57 6.55 13.13
N ILE A 21 -26.33 6.63 12.66
CA ILE A 21 -25.20 7.19 13.43
C ILE A 21 -25.49 8.63 13.83
N GLU A 22 -25.91 9.48 12.89
CA GLU A 22 -26.23 10.88 13.15
C GLU A 22 -27.34 11.00 14.21
N LYS A 23 -28.41 10.20 14.08
CA LYS A 23 -29.50 10.18 15.04
C LYS A 23 -29.03 9.75 16.43
N GLN A 24 -28.36 8.60 16.54
CA GLN A 24 -27.89 8.07 17.82
C GLN A 24 -26.84 8.99 18.47
N GLY A 25 -25.95 9.60 17.68
CA GLY A 25 -24.94 10.54 18.16
C GLY A 25 -25.53 11.85 18.66
N ASN A 26 -26.59 12.35 18.01
CA ASN A 26 -27.35 13.52 18.48
C ASN A 26 -28.08 13.25 19.81
N GLU A 27 -28.39 11.99 20.14
CA GLU A 27 -29.02 11.61 21.41
C GLU A 27 -28.00 11.36 22.52
N SER A 28 -26.79 10.88 22.18
CA SER A 28 -25.82 10.35 23.16
C SER A 28 -24.57 11.21 23.39
N LEU A 29 -24.13 12.01 22.42
CA LEU A 29 -22.86 12.75 22.51
C LEU A 29 -23.05 14.18 23.04
N SER A 30 -21.98 14.71 23.66
CA SER A 30 -21.88 16.10 24.11
C SER A 30 -21.89 17.08 22.94
N GLY A 31 -22.23 18.35 23.18
CA GLY A 31 -22.42 19.35 22.11
C GLY A 31 -21.24 19.50 21.16
N SER A 32 -20.01 19.62 21.68
CA SER A 32 -18.81 19.73 20.86
C SER A 32 -18.54 18.45 20.06
N LEU A 33 -18.68 17.28 20.68
CA LEU A 33 -18.43 15.99 20.01
C LEU A 33 -19.49 15.69 18.94
N ARG A 34 -20.72 16.10 19.19
CA ARG A 34 -21.84 16.03 18.24
C ARG A 34 -21.62 16.91 17.01
N GLU A 35 -21.15 18.14 17.19
CA GLU A 35 -20.81 19.02 16.07
C GLU A 35 -19.72 18.41 15.19
N LYS A 36 -18.71 17.80 15.81
CA LYS A 36 -17.65 17.06 15.10
C LYS A 36 -18.19 15.87 14.33
N LEU A 37 -19.03 15.05 14.96
CA LEU A 37 -19.69 13.93 14.32
C LEU A 37 -20.49 14.39 13.09
N ASN A 38 -21.28 15.44 13.24
CA ASN A 38 -22.13 15.94 12.15
C ASN A 38 -21.27 16.47 10.98
N ARG A 39 -20.14 17.13 11.26
CA ARG A 39 -19.15 17.53 10.23
C ARG A 39 -18.57 16.31 9.51
N PHE A 40 -18.20 15.27 10.25
CA PHE A 40 -17.66 14.03 9.70
C PHE A 40 -18.68 13.28 8.82
N ILE A 41 -19.94 13.18 9.27
CA ILE A 41 -21.03 12.57 8.51
C ILE A 41 -21.35 13.38 7.25
N ALA A 42 -21.34 14.72 7.33
CA ALA A 42 -21.53 15.57 6.17
C ALA A 42 -20.46 15.31 5.11
N PHE A 43 -19.19 15.23 5.51
CA PHE A 43 -18.08 14.86 4.63
C PHE A 43 -18.31 13.52 3.93
N LEU A 44 -18.69 12.47 4.69
CA LEU A 44 -18.97 11.15 4.14
C LEU A 44 -20.12 11.14 3.13
N ARG A 45 -21.12 12.01 3.31
CA ARG A 45 -22.27 12.13 2.40
C ARG A 45 -21.98 12.90 1.11
N GLU A 46 -20.93 13.71 1.09
CA GLU A 46 -20.56 14.54 -0.07
C GLU A 46 -19.78 13.78 -1.14
N GLY A 47 -19.50 12.48 -0.96
CA GLY A 47 -18.76 11.65 -1.92
C GLY A 47 -19.56 11.24 -3.15
N GLU A 48 -18.87 10.93 -4.24
CA GLU A 48 -19.48 10.29 -5.40
C GLU A 48 -19.97 8.86 -5.06
N ASN A 49 -19.24 8.15 -4.20
CA ASN A 49 -19.62 6.85 -3.66
C ASN A 49 -19.00 6.63 -2.26
N PRO A 50 -19.51 5.66 -1.47
CA PRO A 50 -19.01 5.37 -0.13
C PRO A 50 -17.51 5.03 -0.08
N LEU A 51 -17.01 4.22 -1.01
CA LEU A 51 -15.63 3.74 -1.02
C LEU A 51 -14.63 4.89 -1.21
N ALA A 52 -14.92 5.84 -2.10
CA ALA A 52 -14.08 7.01 -2.32
C ALA A 52 -13.88 7.83 -1.04
N ARG A 53 -14.93 7.97 -0.22
CA ARG A 53 -14.84 8.70 1.06
C ARG A 53 -14.12 7.91 2.14
N ILE A 54 -14.28 6.59 2.15
CA ILE A 54 -13.53 5.70 3.05
C ILE A 54 -12.03 5.77 2.71
N GLU A 55 -11.66 5.79 1.43
CA GLU A 55 -10.28 5.99 0.98
C GLU A 55 -9.73 7.36 1.39
N ASP A 56 -10.52 8.43 1.24
CA ASP A 56 -10.11 9.76 1.70
C ASP A 56 -9.82 9.76 3.20
N ILE A 57 -10.65 9.07 4.01
CA ILE A 57 -10.42 8.89 5.44
C ILE A 57 -9.13 8.10 5.68
N ALA A 58 -8.90 7.00 4.96
CA ALA A 58 -7.73 6.13 5.14
C ALA A 58 -6.39 6.87 4.91
N ARG A 59 -6.40 7.95 4.12
CA ARG A 59 -5.22 8.77 3.83
C ARG A 59 -4.85 9.73 4.96
N LEU A 60 -5.73 9.92 5.94
CA LEU A 60 -5.48 10.83 7.06
C LEU A 60 -4.76 10.12 8.20
N PRO A 61 -3.77 10.77 8.84
CA PRO A 61 -3.15 10.21 10.04
C PRO A 61 -4.16 10.05 11.19
N GLY A 62 -4.15 8.90 11.86
CA GLY A 62 -4.99 8.65 13.04
C GLY A 62 -6.45 8.29 12.75
N THR A 63 -6.78 7.95 11.51
CA THR A 63 -8.14 7.50 11.09
C THR A 63 -8.16 6.08 10.55
N SER A 64 -7.07 5.31 10.74
CA SER A 64 -6.95 3.91 10.28
C SER A 64 -8.14 3.09 10.73
N ASP A 65 -8.51 3.21 12.00
CA ASP A 65 -9.54 2.35 12.60
C ASP A 65 -10.93 2.68 12.06
N LEU A 66 -11.19 3.97 11.75
CA LEU A 66 -12.42 4.39 11.08
C LEU A 66 -12.48 3.86 9.65
N SER A 67 -11.36 3.93 8.92
CA SER A 67 -11.30 3.41 7.55
C SER A 67 -11.50 1.89 7.51
N ILE A 68 -10.86 1.15 8.43
CA ILE A 68 -11.02 -0.30 8.58
C ILE A 68 -12.46 -0.63 8.92
N PHE A 69 -13.05 0.05 9.91
CA PHE A 69 -14.45 -0.15 10.29
C PHE A 69 -15.39 -0.03 9.09
N PHE A 70 -15.26 1.04 8.29
CA PHE A 70 -16.13 1.22 7.13
C PHE A 70 -15.81 0.27 5.99
N SER A 71 -14.55 -0.10 5.77
CA SER A 71 -14.18 -1.11 4.77
C SER A 71 -14.79 -2.48 5.11
N ASP A 72 -14.64 -2.93 6.35
CA ASP A 72 -15.21 -4.21 6.82
C ASP A 72 -16.74 -4.20 6.71
N LEU A 73 -17.37 -3.07 7.04
CA LEU A 73 -18.81 -2.89 6.85
C LEU A 73 -19.22 -2.98 5.38
N MET A 74 -18.49 -2.33 4.47
CA MET A 74 -18.79 -2.36 3.04
C MET A 74 -18.65 -3.77 2.46
N ASP A 75 -17.69 -4.56 2.94
CA ASP A 75 -17.55 -5.95 2.55
C ASP A 75 -18.68 -6.81 3.13
N HIS A 76 -19.08 -6.58 4.38
CA HIS A 76 -20.27 -7.22 4.96
C HIS A 76 -21.54 -6.91 4.15
N ILE A 77 -21.74 -5.67 3.71
CA ILE A 77 -22.92 -5.29 2.91
C ILE A 77 -22.98 -6.07 1.59
N LYS A 78 -21.83 -6.41 0.99
CA LYS A 78 -21.75 -7.19 -0.25
C LYS A 78 -22.00 -8.68 -0.04
N ASP A 79 -21.50 -9.23 1.07
CA ASP A 79 -21.47 -10.67 1.31
C ASP A 79 -22.76 -11.20 1.96
N TYR A 80 -23.60 -10.33 2.52
CA TYR A 80 -24.78 -10.74 3.29
C TYR A 80 -26.10 -10.31 2.64
N PRO A 81 -27.20 -11.06 2.88
CA PRO A 81 -28.53 -10.67 2.44
C PRO A 81 -28.96 -9.30 3.00
N PRO A 82 -29.68 -8.47 2.22
CA PRO A 82 -30.12 -7.14 2.64
C PRO A 82 -30.80 -7.05 4.01
N GLU A 83 -31.64 -8.03 4.33
CA GLU A 83 -32.38 -8.09 5.60
C GLU A 83 -31.42 -8.15 6.80
N ASN A 84 -30.37 -8.96 6.70
CA ASN A 84 -29.37 -9.12 7.76
C ASN A 84 -28.53 -7.85 7.96
N VAL A 85 -28.17 -7.19 6.84
CA VAL A 85 -27.43 -5.92 6.85
C VAL A 85 -28.23 -4.83 7.57
N LEU A 86 -29.53 -4.74 7.29
CA LEU A 86 -30.42 -3.76 7.91
C LEU A 86 -30.64 -4.05 9.40
N ASP A 87 -30.78 -5.31 9.79
CA ASP A 87 -30.96 -5.71 11.20
C ASP A 87 -29.74 -5.35 12.08
N GLN A 88 -28.53 -5.42 11.53
CA GLN A 88 -27.28 -5.08 12.25
C GLN A 88 -26.95 -3.59 12.23
N THR A 89 -27.64 -2.78 11.41
CA THR A 89 -27.30 -1.37 11.20
C THR A 89 -27.29 -0.56 12.50
N ALA A 90 -28.22 -0.84 13.42
CA ALA A 90 -28.31 -0.11 14.69
C ALA A 90 -27.14 -0.44 15.65
N GLU A 91 -26.64 -1.67 15.62
CA GLU A 91 -25.50 -2.13 16.41
C GLU A 91 -24.20 -1.57 15.83
N ASN A 92 -24.01 -1.68 14.51
CA ASN A 92 -22.87 -1.09 13.81
C ASN A 92 -22.78 0.42 14.05
N ALA A 93 -23.92 1.13 14.07
CA ALA A 93 -23.94 2.55 14.40
C ALA A 93 -23.45 2.84 15.83
N ARG A 94 -23.77 1.97 16.78
CA ARG A 94 -23.31 2.09 18.17
C ARG A 94 -21.81 1.84 18.27
N ASP A 95 -21.32 0.81 17.59
CA ASP A 95 -19.89 0.48 17.57
C ASP A 95 -19.07 1.60 16.96
N PHE A 96 -19.55 2.17 15.85
CA PHE A 96 -18.97 3.37 15.27
C PHE A 96 -18.91 4.53 16.27
N LEU A 97 -20.00 4.82 16.99
CA LEU A 97 -20.04 5.93 17.94
C LEU A 97 -19.09 5.73 19.13
N ASN A 98 -18.91 4.48 19.58
CA ASN A 98 -17.93 4.15 20.60
C ASN A 98 -16.51 4.42 20.10
N LEU A 99 -16.17 3.92 18.91
CA LEU A 99 -14.87 4.14 18.27
C LEU A 99 -14.60 5.63 18.04
N PHE A 100 -15.59 6.36 17.52
CA PHE A 100 -15.50 7.80 17.27
C PHE A 100 -15.26 8.59 18.56
N ASN A 101 -15.93 8.21 19.65
CA ASN A 101 -15.75 8.85 20.95
C ASN A 101 -14.36 8.57 21.56
N GLU A 102 -13.84 7.36 21.39
CA GLU A 102 -12.48 7.00 21.81
C GLU A 102 -11.44 7.82 21.05
N LEU A 103 -11.50 7.84 19.72
CA LEU A 103 -10.56 8.60 18.87
C LEU A 103 -10.63 10.11 19.15
N ALA A 104 -11.83 10.65 19.34
CA ALA A 104 -12.01 12.06 19.64
C ALA A 104 -11.54 12.46 21.03
N SER A 105 -11.28 11.51 21.93
CA SER A 105 -10.69 11.76 23.24
C SER A 105 -9.17 11.91 23.20
N GLU A 106 -8.52 11.54 22.09
CA GLU A 106 -7.10 11.74 21.85
C GLU A 106 -6.80 13.19 21.43
N SER A 107 -5.92 13.86 22.19
CA SER A 107 -5.70 15.32 22.08
C SER A 107 -5.20 15.80 20.71
N ASP A 108 -4.58 14.91 19.93
CA ASP A 108 -3.95 15.25 18.64
C ASP A 108 -4.87 14.98 17.44
N TRP A 109 -5.90 14.14 17.63
CA TRP A 109 -6.88 13.81 16.59
C TRP A 109 -7.79 15.01 16.30
N GLU A 110 -8.23 15.68 17.37
CA GLU A 110 -9.15 16.81 17.33
C GLU A 110 -8.67 17.99 16.47
N LYS A 111 -7.37 18.32 16.53
CA LYS A 111 -6.81 19.51 15.86
C LYS A 111 -6.49 19.32 14.39
N ASN A 112 -6.29 18.09 13.94
CA ASN A 112 -5.69 17.83 12.64
C ASN A 112 -6.67 17.19 11.65
N VAL A 113 -7.51 16.25 12.09
CA VAL A 113 -8.29 15.41 11.17
C VAL A 113 -9.53 16.13 10.66
N LEU A 114 -10.34 16.73 11.54
CA LEU A 114 -11.62 17.33 11.14
C LEU A 114 -11.46 18.64 10.36
N ASP A 115 -10.43 19.41 10.66
CA ASP A 115 -10.09 20.62 9.89
C ASP A 115 -9.53 20.27 8.51
N GLN A 116 -8.79 19.15 8.37
CA GLN A 116 -8.37 18.61 7.06
C GLN A 116 -9.55 18.04 6.25
N LEU A 117 -10.60 17.54 6.92
CA LEU A 117 -11.79 17.00 6.27
C LEU A 117 -12.80 18.06 5.80
N THR A 118 -12.81 19.25 6.41
CA THR A 118 -13.89 20.24 6.21
C THR A 118 -13.43 21.66 5.91
N GLY A 119 -12.13 21.96 6.00
CA GLY A 119 -11.53 23.24 5.64
C GLY A 119 -10.91 23.20 4.24
N GLU A 120 -11.21 24.24 3.45
CA GLU A 120 -10.72 24.61 2.11
C GLU A 120 -10.05 23.51 1.30
N LYS A 121 -10.65 23.19 0.13
CA LYS A 121 -10.06 22.42 -0.99
C LYS A 121 -8.59 22.25 -0.71
N LEU A 122 -8.21 21.03 -0.31
CA LEU A 122 -6.84 20.59 -0.45
C LEU A 122 -6.41 21.15 -1.81
N GLU A 123 -5.58 22.20 -1.81
CA GLU A 123 -4.52 22.24 -2.80
C GLU A 123 -4.04 20.82 -2.76
N GLU A 124 -4.22 20.12 -3.87
CA GLU A 124 -3.65 18.81 -4.07
C GLU A 124 -2.16 18.99 -3.79
N LYS A 125 -1.76 18.89 -2.52
CA LYS A 125 -0.65 18.06 -2.16
C LYS A 125 -1.17 16.70 -2.53
N ALA A 126 -1.14 16.43 -3.84
CA ALA A 126 -0.75 15.13 -4.33
C ALA A 126 0.35 14.72 -3.37
N VAL A 127 0.01 13.83 -2.44
CA VAL A 127 1.02 12.97 -1.88
C VAL A 127 1.58 12.36 -3.14
N SER A 128 2.69 12.91 -3.61
CA SER A 128 3.29 12.49 -4.84
C SER A 128 3.69 11.07 -4.56
N PHE A 129 2.83 10.14 -4.94
CA PHE A 129 3.15 8.74 -4.87
C PHE A 129 4.24 8.58 -5.88
N SER A 130 5.47 8.65 -5.38
CA SER A 130 6.64 8.40 -6.17
C SER A 130 6.52 6.96 -6.59
N LEU A 131 6.16 6.73 -7.86
CA LEU A 131 6.10 5.39 -8.44
C LEU A 131 7.43 4.66 -8.21
N ILE A 132 8.52 5.43 -8.19
CA ILE A 132 9.85 5.00 -7.79
C ILE A 132 9.89 4.48 -6.34
N ASP A 133 9.32 5.19 -5.37
CA ASP A 133 9.32 4.79 -3.95
C ASP A 133 8.48 3.52 -3.76
N PHE A 134 7.37 3.39 -4.49
CA PHE A 134 6.57 2.17 -4.55
C PHE A 134 7.37 0.98 -5.10
N ILE A 135 7.98 1.14 -6.28
CA ILE A 135 8.83 0.12 -6.91
C ILE A 135 9.90 -0.33 -5.93
N HIS A 136 10.58 0.62 -5.27
CA HIS A 136 11.64 0.31 -4.33
C HIS A 136 11.10 -0.47 -3.11
N THR A 137 9.98 -0.02 -2.54
CA THR A 137 9.34 -0.66 -1.38
C THR A 137 8.94 -2.10 -1.71
N GLU A 138 8.32 -2.32 -2.86
CA GLU A 138 7.89 -3.66 -3.30
C GLU A 138 9.08 -4.60 -3.52
N ILE A 139 10.14 -4.13 -4.23
CA ILE A 139 11.39 -4.90 -4.41
C ILE A 139 11.94 -5.34 -3.07
N LYS A 140 12.07 -4.41 -2.13
CA LYS A 140 12.60 -4.70 -0.79
C LYS A 140 11.77 -5.75 -0.07
N GLN A 141 10.45 -5.58 -0.04
CA GLN A 141 9.56 -6.49 0.68
C GLN A 141 9.53 -7.90 0.07
N ARG A 142 9.39 -8.02 -1.25
CA ARG A 142 9.27 -9.33 -1.91
C ARG A 142 10.59 -10.09 -1.96
N VAL A 143 11.70 -9.41 -2.25
CA VAL A 143 13.03 -10.05 -2.26
C VAL A 143 13.39 -10.50 -0.84
N ALA A 144 13.18 -9.66 0.18
CA ALA A 144 13.41 -10.04 1.57
C ALA A 144 12.57 -11.27 1.94
N ARG A 145 11.26 -11.23 1.70
CA ARG A 145 10.35 -12.35 2.02
C ARG A 145 10.73 -13.65 1.34
N CYS A 146 11.07 -13.62 0.05
CA CYS A 146 11.48 -14.84 -0.67
C CYS A 146 12.80 -15.41 -0.13
N CYS A 147 13.66 -14.56 0.40
CA CYS A 147 14.99 -14.93 0.85
C CYS A 147 15.11 -15.17 2.36
N GLU A 148 14.06 -14.90 3.15
CA GLU A 148 13.99 -15.20 4.60
C GLU A 148 14.29 -16.67 4.92
N THR A 149 14.09 -17.58 3.95
CA THR A 149 14.39 -19.01 4.08
C THR A 149 15.87 -19.36 3.87
N LEU A 150 16.70 -18.39 3.49
CA LEU A 150 18.15 -18.56 3.33
C LEU A 150 18.88 -18.44 4.67
N GLU A 151 20.12 -18.92 4.69
CA GLU A 151 21.02 -18.77 5.84
C GLU A 151 21.26 -17.28 6.17
N ALA A 152 21.42 -16.94 7.45
CA ALA A 152 21.55 -15.56 7.93
C ALA A 152 22.66 -14.76 7.21
N GLU A 153 23.76 -15.41 6.79
CA GLU A 153 24.81 -14.74 6.01
C GLU A 153 24.31 -14.25 4.65
N LYS A 154 23.48 -15.04 3.97
CA LYS A 154 22.90 -14.69 2.66
C LYS A 154 21.83 -13.61 2.80
N GLN A 155 21.06 -13.64 3.89
CA GLN A 155 20.10 -12.58 4.20
C GLN A 155 20.82 -11.23 4.38
N ASN A 156 21.91 -11.19 5.15
CA ASN A 156 22.70 -9.96 5.32
C ASN A 156 23.27 -9.42 4.00
N GLN A 157 23.63 -10.30 3.06
CA GLN A 157 24.10 -9.91 1.72
C GLN A 157 22.97 -9.28 0.91
N ILE A 158 21.76 -9.81 1.01
CA ILE A 158 20.57 -9.27 0.33
C ILE A 158 20.15 -7.93 0.93
N ASP A 159 20.14 -7.80 2.25
CA ASP A 159 19.80 -6.54 2.90
C ASP A 159 20.78 -5.43 2.51
N TYR A 160 22.08 -5.77 2.44
CA TYR A 160 23.10 -4.87 1.92
C TYR A 160 22.83 -4.47 0.46
N PHE A 161 22.56 -5.43 -0.42
CA PHE A 161 22.20 -5.18 -1.82
C PHE A 161 21.00 -4.23 -1.94
N LEU A 162 19.91 -4.52 -1.24
CA LEU A 162 18.67 -3.74 -1.26
C LEU A 162 18.90 -2.31 -0.78
N SER A 163 19.71 -2.10 0.28
CA SER A 163 20.08 -0.75 0.75
C SER A 163 20.83 0.09 -0.29
N ARG A 164 21.54 -0.56 -1.22
CA ARG A 164 22.30 0.12 -2.29
C ARG A 164 21.41 0.45 -3.49
N CYS A 165 20.32 -0.28 -3.68
CA CYS A 165 19.30 -0.02 -4.69
C CYS A 165 18.31 1.11 -4.29
N GLU A 166 18.47 1.74 -3.11
CA GLU A 166 17.64 2.86 -2.63
C GLU A 166 17.72 4.12 -3.51
N LYS A 167 18.73 4.25 -4.38
CA LYS A 167 18.86 5.37 -5.32
C LYS A 167 18.70 4.89 -6.78
N PRO A 168 17.51 5.03 -7.39
CA PRO A 168 17.19 4.50 -8.73
C PRO A 168 18.10 5.02 -9.83
N GLU A 169 18.50 6.28 -9.69
CA GLU A 169 19.42 7.00 -10.57
C GLU A 169 20.79 6.33 -10.72
N ASN A 170 21.13 5.38 -9.85
CA ASN A 170 22.40 4.66 -9.88
C ASN A 170 22.27 3.19 -10.33
N ILE A 171 21.08 2.67 -10.64
CA ILE A 171 20.92 1.24 -10.99
C ILE A 171 21.73 0.88 -12.23
N GLU A 172 21.78 1.74 -13.25
CA GLU A 172 22.62 1.48 -14.44
C GLU A 172 24.11 1.47 -14.09
N ASP A 173 24.57 2.39 -13.24
CA ASP A 173 25.97 2.45 -12.81
C ASP A 173 26.36 1.29 -11.88
N LEU A 174 25.43 0.87 -11.02
CA LEU A 174 25.57 -0.32 -10.16
C LEU A 174 25.69 -1.60 -10.99
N LEU A 175 24.99 -1.67 -12.11
CA LEU A 175 24.95 -2.85 -12.96
C LEU A 175 26.04 -2.90 -14.04
N LYS A 176 26.69 -1.77 -14.37
CA LYS A 176 27.78 -1.70 -15.36
C LYS A 176 28.85 -2.80 -15.18
N PRO A 177 29.36 -3.10 -13.97
CA PRO A 177 30.35 -4.14 -13.78
C PRO A 177 29.89 -5.56 -14.15
N TYR A 178 28.58 -5.79 -14.23
CA TYR A 178 27.98 -7.12 -14.45
C TYR A 178 27.40 -7.30 -15.85
N GLN A 179 27.38 -6.25 -16.69
CA GLN A 179 26.78 -6.32 -18.03
C GLN A 179 27.44 -7.34 -18.95
N GLU A 180 28.74 -7.60 -18.77
CA GLU A 180 29.52 -8.54 -19.58
C GLU A 180 29.66 -9.93 -18.94
N VAL A 181 29.02 -10.16 -17.78
CA VAL A 181 29.12 -11.39 -17.01
C VAL A 181 27.97 -12.29 -17.42
N ALA A 182 28.24 -13.26 -18.30
CA ALA A 182 27.21 -14.12 -18.88
C ALA A 182 26.35 -14.82 -17.81
N GLU A 183 26.97 -15.22 -16.71
CA GLU A 183 26.35 -15.90 -15.58
C GLU A 183 25.43 -15.01 -14.73
N LEU A 184 25.59 -13.68 -14.78
CA LEU A 184 24.72 -12.70 -14.11
C LEU A 184 23.76 -11.98 -15.07
N GLY A 185 23.72 -12.41 -16.33
CA GLY A 185 22.96 -11.74 -17.38
C GLY A 185 21.46 -11.69 -17.09
N ASN A 186 20.91 -12.74 -16.45
CA ASN A 186 19.49 -12.79 -16.13
C ASN A 186 19.13 -11.85 -14.97
N GLU A 187 19.87 -11.90 -13.87
CA GLU A 187 19.68 -11.06 -12.68
C GLU A 187 19.83 -9.58 -13.03
N THR A 188 20.86 -9.25 -13.81
CA THR A 188 21.13 -7.89 -14.29
C THR A 188 20.00 -7.37 -15.16
N ARG A 189 19.50 -8.20 -16.10
CA ARG A 189 18.37 -7.87 -16.97
C ARG A 189 17.09 -7.64 -16.16
N LEU A 190 16.79 -8.55 -15.23
CA LEU A 190 15.58 -8.50 -14.42
C LEU A 190 15.59 -7.26 -13.51
N LEU A 191 16.70 -6.99 -12.80
CA LEU A 191 16.82 -5.80 -11.97
C LEU A 191 16.65 -4.51 -12.80
N LYS A 192 17.31 -4.41 -13.97
CA LYS A 192 17.14 -3.25 -14.85
C LYS A 192 15.68 -3.07 -15.28
N SER A 193 14.99 -4.17 -15.55
CA SER A 193 13.60 -4.16 -16.00
C SER A 193 12.59 -3.76 -14.92
N LEU A 194 12.94 -3.91 -13.63
CA LEU A 194 12.12 -3.51 -12.49
C LEU A 194 12.16 -1.99 -12.25
N TYR A 195 13.28 -1.35 -12.57
CA TYR A 195 13.46 0.11 -12.45
C TYR A 195 13.11 0.88 -13.73
N GLN A 196 12.63 0.20 -14.76
CA GLN A 196 12.15 0.85 -15.97
C GLN A 196 10.76 1.43 -15.70
N LEU A 197 10.66 2.76 -15.69
CA LEU A 197 9.38 3.46 -15.50
C LEU A 197 8.53 3.41 -16.78
N PRO A 198 7.19 3.34 -16.65
CA PRO A 198 6.29 3.38 -17.79
C PRO A 198 6.39 4.74 -18.49
N LEU A 199 6.29 4.73 -19.82
CA LEU A 199 6.23 5.93 -20.64
C LEU A 199 4.82 6.53 -20.60
N LYS A 200 4.71 7.80 -20.99
CA LYS A 200 3.43 8.50 -21.06
C LYS A 200 2.52 7.82 -22.09
N GLY A 201 1.45 7.19 -21.62
CA GLY A 201 0.49 6.46 -22.46
C GLY A 201 0.47 4.94 -22.22
N ASP A 202 1.43 4.41 -21.46
CA ASP A 202 1.41 3.00 -21.04
C ASP A 202 0.29 2.78 -20.00
N GLY A 203 -0.39 1.64 -20.09
CA GLY A 203 -1.41 1.25 -19.12
C GLY A 203 -0.78 0.92 -17.76
N LEU A 204 -1.15 1.67 -16.72
CA LEU A 204 -0.59 1.48 -15.37
C LEU A 204 -0.87 0.08 -14.81
N GLU A 205 -2.05 -0.48 -15.11
CA GLU A 205 -2.44 -1.83 -14.66
C GLU A 205 -1.54 -2.90 -15.28
N GLU A 206 -1.32 -2.85 -16.59
CA GLU A 206 -0.43 -3.77 -17.30
C GLU A 206 1.02 -3.62 -16.81
N TYR A 207 1.46 -2.38 -16.54
CA TYR A 207 2.76 -2.12 -15.94
C TYR A 207 2.91 -2.81 -14.58
N ILE A 208 1.93 -2.64 -13.68
CA ILE A 208 1.96 -3.21 -12.33
C ILE A 208 1.94 -4.75 -12.38
N GLN A 209 1.11 -5.35 -13.23
CA GLN A 209 1.09 -6.81 -13.41
C GLN A 209 2.43 -7.37 -13.92
N ASN A 210 3.02 -6.69 -14.90
CA ASN A 210 4.34 -7.05 -15.42
C ASN A 210 5.45 -6.85 -14.36
N PHE A 211 5.36 -5.79 -13.57
CA PHE A 211 6.27 -5.53 -12.45
C PHE A 211 6.22 -6.67 -11.42
N TYR A 212 5.02 -7.09 -11.00
CA TYR A 212 4.85 -8.20 -10.07
C TYR A 212 5.33 -9.55 -10.62
N THR A 213 5.20 -9.78 -11.92
CA THR A 213 5.77 -10.98 -12.53
C THR A 213 7.30 -10.94 -12.49
N ARG A 214 7.90 -9.79 -12.85
CA ARG A 214 9.36 -9.62 -12.91
C ARG A 214 10.03 -9.68 -11.54
N ILE A 215 9.39 -9.15 -10.51
CA ILE A 215 9.95 -9.14 -9.14
C ILE A 215 9.97 -10.54 -8.55
N ASP A 216 8.97 -11.35 -8.89
CA ASP A 216 8.91 -12.75 -8.49
C ASP A 216 9.98 -13.56 -9.24
N GLU A 217 10.14 -13.33 -10.55
CA GLU A 217 11.23 -13.92 -11.35
C GLU A 217 12.62 -13.55 -10.80
N PHE A 218 12.84 -12.27 -10.48
CA PHE A 218 14.09 -11.78 -9.92
C PHE A 218 14.40 -12.44 -8.57
N SER A 219 13.41 -12.48 -7.68
CA SER A 219 13.55 -13.10 -6.36
C SER A 219 13.90 -14.59 -6.46
N HIS A 220 13.24 -15.32 -7.36
CA HIS A 220 13.57 -16.72 -7.63
C HIS A 220 14.98 -16.89 -8.21
N SER A 221 15.39 -16.02 -9.15
CA SER A 221 16.74 -16.04 -9.73
C SER A 221 17.80 -15.85 -8.65
N LEU A 222 17.62 -14.91 -7.72
CA LEU A 222 18.53 -14.70 -6.60
C LEU A 222 18.65 -15.92 -5.69
N VAL A 223 17.53 -16.57 -5.36
CA VAL A 223 17.55 -17.80 -4.56
C VAL A 223 18.30 -18.91 -5.30
N GLN A 224 18.05 -19.09 -6.61
CA GLN A 224 18.76 -20.08 -7.42
C GLN A 224 20.27 -19.77 -7.50
N LEU A 225 20.64 -18.51 -7.73
CA LEU A 225 22.02 -18.07 -7.77
C LEU A 225 22.72 -18.36 -6.44
N SER A 226 22.06 -18.08 -5.31
CA SER A 226 22.59 -18.36 -3.97
C SER A 226 22.85 -19.86 -3.69
N ARG A 227 22.19 -20.75 -4.44
CA ARG A 227 22.32 -22.21 -4.31
C ARG A 227 23.33 -22.77 -5.29
N ASN A 228 23.30 -22.31 -6.54
CA ASN A 228 24.08 -22.85 -7.64
C ASN A 228 25.50 -22.26 -7.67
N ASP A 229 25.65 -20.97 -7.33
CA ASP A 229 26.95 -20.28 -7.29
C ASP A 229 26.98 -19.25 -6.15
N PRO A 230 27.25 -19.68 -4.90
CA PRO A 230 27.27 -18.80 -3.73
C PRO A 230 28.33 -17.69 -3.81
N VAL A 231 29.40 -17.89 -4.60
CA VAL A 231 30.46 -16.89 -4.79
C VAL A 231 29.93 -15.78 -5.69
N LEU A 232 29.33 -16.14 -6.82
CA LEU A 232 28.74 -15.18 -7.75
C LEU A 232 27.56 -14.42 -7.10
N PHE A 233 26.74 -15.12 -6.30
CA PHE A 233 25.69 -14.51 -5.48
C PHE A 233 26.25 -13.43 -4.54
N LYS A 234 27.31 -13.76 -3.79
CA LYS A 234 27.95 -12.81 -2.87
C LYS A 234 28.52 -11.61 -3.62
N ILE A 235 29.17 -11.83 -4.77
CA ILE A 235 29.72 -10.76 -5.62
C ILE A 235 28.59 -9.83 -6.08
N PHE A 236 27.49 -10.41 -6.58
CA PHE A 236 26.32 -9.66 -7.03
C PHE A 236 25.68 -8.85 -5.90
N CYS A 237 25.41 -9.48 -4.76
CA CYS A 237 24.75 -8.83 -3.63
C CYS A 237 25.63 -7.80 -2.92
N LYS A 238 26.95 -8.01 -2.85
CA LYS A 238 27.88 -7.03 -2.26
C LYS A 238 28.29 -5.93 -3.22
N LEU A 239 27.87 -6.02 -4.48
CA LEU A 239 28.26 -5.11 -5.55
C LEU A 239 29.80 -5.00 -5.67
N GLU A 240 30.49 -6.13 -5.45
CA GLU A 240 31.95 -6.20 -5.52
C GLU A 240 32.40 -6.29 -6.99
N THR A 241 33.48 -5.59 -7.34
CA THR A 241 34.10 -5.79 -8.66
C THR A 241 34.54 -7.24 -8.77
N LEU A 242 34.14 -7.91 -9.86
CA LEU A 242 34.66 -9.23 -10.18
C LEU A 242 36.19 -9.18 -10.11
N PRO A 243 36.84 -10.12 -9.42
CA PRO A 243 38.29 -10.17 -9.43
C PRO A 243 38.75 -10.26 -10.89
N ALA A 244 39.73 -9.43 -11.27
CA ALA A 244 40.29 -9.36 -12.63
C ALA A 244 40.86 -10.70 -13.15
N ALA A 245 40.80 -11.75 -12.34
CA ALA A 245 41.03 -13.13 -12.70
C ALA A 245 40.03 -14.03 -11.94
N ALA A 246 38.80 -14.16 -12.44
CA ALA A 246 38.08 -15.42 -12.29
C ALA A 246 38.39 -16.22 -13.58
N PRO A 247 39.34 -17.16 -13.56
CA PRO A 247 39.63 -17.95 -14.75
C PRO A 247 38.37 -18.73 -15.11
N ALA A 248 38.03 -18.71 -16.40
CA ALA A 248 37.18 -19.73 -16.98
C ALA A 248 37.68 -21.10 -16.49
N ARG A 249 36.84 -21.80 -15.72
CA ARG A 249 37.07 -23.11 -15.05
C ARG A 249 37.59 -23.05 -13.60
N LEU A 250 36.64 -23.02 -12.67
CA LEU A 250 36.67 -23.89 -11.49
C LEU A 250 35.32 -24.61 -11.34
N TYR A 251 34.86 -25.23 -12.44
CA TYR A 251 33.80 -26.23 -12.44
C TYR A 251 34.41 -27.53 -12.95
N TYR A 252 35.15 -28.23 -12.08
CA TYR A 252 35.39 -29.68 -12.09
C TYR A 252 36.30 -29.98 -10.89
N SER A 253 35.68 -30.25 -9.74
CA SER A 253 36.16 -31.14 -8.66
C SER A 253 35.03 -31.26 -7.65
#